data_AF-A0A7S2JIN4-F1
#
_entry.id   AF-A0A7S2JIN4-F1
#
_cell.length_a   1.000
_cell.length_b   1.000
_cell.length_c   1.000
_cell.angle_alpha   90.00
_cell.angle_beta   90.00
_cell.angle_gamma   90.00
#
_symmetry.space_group_name_H-M   'P 1'
#
loop_
_entity.id
_entity.type
_entity.pdbx_description
1 polymer ?
#
loop_
_entity_poly.entity_id
_entity_poly.type
_entity_poly.pdbx_seq_one_letter_code
_entity_poly.pdbx_strand_id
1 'polypeptide(L)'
;MVITGDLSTRGFTFTSEYILLAGSDPLPSDLSLVAGNEADRTPIIRLRVQGIAIEPGYYKIELPVMNPAGRVLSAGKWTFGTYNDVSQYPTKYYIDNEMETPGFVINSRMQNAGFYGISAEQKVITEREDRPGYLNNLIFEFELKNRPTETKDMILKAPHGFVFEDDCLGPYESPRLKTSRDTLFGDNTGGNWPAGDLEVWNRMSAPLACKGEGRDATITIPIGLENAKRYAFRIRVTNPLNSPQWNKWTLSYNSESSDPFQGFNI
;
A
#
# COMPACT_ATOMS: atom_id res chain seq x y z
N MET A 1 14.89 5.96 21.70
CA MET A 1 15.29 5.51 20.34
C MET A 1 15.26 6.70 19.39
N VAL A 2 16.16 6.73 18.41
CA VAL A 2 16.17 7.71 17.32
C VAL A 2 16.15 6.95 15.99
N ILE A 3 15.32 7.41 15.06
CA ILE A 3 15.26 6.90 13.69
C ILE A 3 15.64 8.07 12.77
N THR A 4 16.65 7.89 11.95
CA THR A 4 17.13 8.91 11.02
C THR A 4 17.14 8.38 9.60
N GLY A 5 16.82 9.25 8.65
CA GLY A 5 17.02 8.99 7.25
C GLY A 5 18.35 9.55 6.75
N ASP A 6 18.77 9.14 5.56
CA ASP A 6 19.94 9.69 4.85
C ASP A 6 19.57 10.81 3.86
N LEU A 7 20.56 11.30 3.11
CA LEU A 7 20.37 12.33 2.08
C LEU A 7 19.30 11.99 1.03
N SER A 8 19.06 10.70 0.75
CA SER A 8 18.08 10.23 -0.23
C SER A 8 16.66 10.18 0.35
N THR A 9 16.51 10.32 1.67
CA THR A 9 15.23 10.43 2.38
C THR A 9 14.80 11.89 2.64
N ARG A 10 15.48 12.87 2.06
CA ARG A 10 15.09 14.28 2.21
C ARG A 10 13.68 14.53 1.65
N GLY A 11 12.94 15.37 2.36
CA GLY A 11 11.59 15.81 1.96
C GLY A 11 10.45 14.90 2.44
N PHE A 12 10.76 13.72 3.00
CA PHE A 12 9.78 12.98 3.79
C PHE A 12 9.43 13.77 5.05
N THR A 13 8.13 13.88 5.35
CA THR A 13 7.66 14.60 6.54
C THR A 13 6.77 13.69 7.36
N PHE A 14 7.23 13.30 8.54
CA PHE A 14 6.48 12.46 9.46
C PHE A 14 5.63 13.31 10.39
N THR A 15 4.48 12.76 10.76
CA THR A 15 3.69 13.31 11.88
C THR A 15 4.23 12.80 13.21
N SER A 16 3.85 13.47 14.31
CA SER A 16 4.20 13.01 15.66
C SER A 16 3.17 12.03 16.25
N GLU A 17 2.35 11.43 15.40
CA GLU A 17 1.37 10.40 15.74
C GLU A 17 1.90 9.01 15.36
N TYR A 18 1.46 7.98 16.08
CA TYR A 18 1.79 6.60 15.76
C TYR A 18 0.65 5.65 16.10
N ILE A 19 0.64 4.49 15.45
CA ILE A 19 -0.21 3.36 15.81
C ILE A 19 0.68 2.21 16.26
N LEU A 20 0.32 1.59 17.39
CA LEU A 20 0.89 0.32 17.81
C LEU A 20 0.22 -0.82 17.04
N LEU A 21 0.99 -1.60 16.30
CA LEU A 21 0.46 -2.70 15.49
C LEU A 21 0.30 -3.99 16.30
N ALA A 22 -0.59 -4.86 15.84
CA ALA A 22 -0.83 -6.16 16.47
C ALA A 22 0.45 -7.01 16.56
N GLY A 23 0.64 -7.68 17.69
CA GLY A 23 1.83 -8.47 18.00
C GLY A 23 3.07 -7.63 18.32
N SER A 24 2.91 -6.34 18.58
CA SER A 24 3.92 -5.52 19.27
C SER A 24 3.83 -5.70 20.78
N ASP A 25 4.97 -5.65 21.45
CA ASP A 25 5.02 -5.41 22.89
C ASP A 25 4.46 -4.03 23.24
N PRO A 26 3.86 -3.87 24.44
CA PRO A 26 3.31 -2.59 24.87
C PRO A 26 4.41 -1.55 25.03
N LEU A 27 4.19 -0.36 24.47
CA LEU A 27 5.07 0.78 24.69
C LEU A 27 4.72 1.47 26.02
N PRO A 28 5.70 2.10 26.70
CA PRO A 28 5.44 2.87 27.90
C PRO A 28 4.35 3.94 27.70
N SER A 29 3.49 4.14 28.69
CA SER A 29 2.38 5.10 28.61
C SER A 29 2.83 6.56 28.54
N ASP A 30 4.07 6.83 28.98
CA ASP A 30 4.73 8.14 28.93
C ASP A 30 5.62 8.32 27.68
N LEU A 31 5.52 7.41 26.71
CA LEU A 31 6.21 7.54 25.43
C LEU A 31 5.70 8.77 24.68
N SER A 32 6.64 9.62 24.29
CA SER A 32 6.42 10.74 23.37
C SER A 32 7.22 10.51 22.09
N LEU A 33 6.56 10.74 20.95
CA LEU A 33 7.19 10.72 19.64
C LEU A 33 7.31 12.15 19.13
N VAL A 34 8.50 12.52 18.69
CA VAL A 34 8.77 13.84 18.09
C VAL A 34 9.39 13.61 16.72
N ALA A 35 8.63 13.90 15.67
CA ALA A 35 9.10 13.93 14.30
C ALA A 35 9.61 15.34 13.93
N GLY A 36 10.66 15.39 13.14
CA GLY A 36 11.24 16.64 12.64
C GLY A 36 12.23 16.39 11.52
N ASN A 37 13.06 17.40 11.26
CA ASN A 37 14.15 17.32 10.30
C ASN A 37 15.43 17.84 10.94
N GLU A 38 16.56 17.25 10.55
CA GLU A 38 17.89 17.79 10.84
C GLU A 38 18.18 19.04 10.01
N ALA A 39 19.28 19.73 10.33
CA ALA A 39 19.68 20.97 9.64
C ALA A 39 19.83 20.80 8.12
N ASP A 40 20.20 19.60 7.68
CA ASP A 40 20.38 19.25 6.28
C ASP A 40 19.07 18.73 5.62
N ARG A 41 17.93 18.83 6.32
CA ARG A 41 16.59 18.40 5.91
C ARG A 41 16.40 16.88 5.82
N THR A 42 17.29 16.09 6.43
CA THR A 42 17.03 14.67 6.62
C THR A 42 15.97 14.46 7.72
N PRO A 43 15.01 13.57 7.52
CA PRO A 43 13.97 13.29 8.49
C PRO A 43 14.56 12.60 9.72
N ILE A 44 14.04 12.98 10.89
CA ILE A 44 14.39 12.37 12.16
C ILE A 44 13.15 12.18 13.04
N ILE A 45 13.06 11.01 13.66
CA ILE A 45 12.02 10.65 14.61
C ILE A 45 12.69 10.30 15.93
N ARG A 46 12.25 10.94 17.02
CA ARG A 46 12.76 10.71 18.37
C ARG A 46 11.66 10.13 19.24
N LEU A 47 11.90 8.92 19.73
CA LEU A 47 11.03 8.25 20.70
C LEU A 47 11.64 8.43 22.08
N ARG A 48 10.95 9.18 22.94
CA ARG A 48 11.40 9.61 24.26
C ARG A 48 10.42 9.15 25.33
N VAL A 49 10.97 8.60 26.41
CA VAL A 49 10.23 8.26 27.63
C VAL A 49 10.71 9.17 28.76
N GLN A 50 9.86 9.45 29.76
CA GLN A 50 10.19 10.39 30.83
C GLN A 50 10.60 9.67 32.12
N GLY A 51 9.95 8.55 32.45
CA GLY A 51 10.20 7.81 33.68
C GLY A 51 10.33 6.29 33.50
N ILE A 52 9.68 5.72 32.49
CA ILE A 52 9.68 4.27 32.26
C ILE A 52 10.52 3.95 31.03
N ALA A 53 11.61 3.20 31.20
CA ALA A 53 12.44 2.78 30.08
C ALA A 53 11.62 1.95 29.06
N ILE A 54 11.99 2.04 27.79
CA ILE A 54 11.50 1.09 26.78
C ILE A 54 12.28 -0.21 27.01
N GLU A 55 11.59 -1.24 27.48
CA GLU A 55 12.21 -2.54 27.76
C GLU A 55 12.70 -3.21 26.47
N PRO A 56 13.70 -4.12 26.53
CA PRO A 56 14.03 -4.97 25.40
C PRO A 56 12.80 -5.77 24.96
N GLY A 57 12.49 -5.74 23.67
CA GLY A 57 11.28 -6.35 23.15
C GLY A 57 11.10 -6.17 21.64
N TYR A 58 9.98 -6.65 21.14
CA TYR A 58 9.61 -6.56 19.74
C TYR A 58 8.51 -5.53 19.51
N TYR A 59 8.89 -4.41 18.91
CA TYR A 59 8.00 -3.27 18.71
C TYR A 59 7.62 -3.10 17.25
N LYS A 60 6.32 -2.95 16.98
CA LYS A 60 5.79 -2.63 15.66
C LYS A 60 4.97 -1.35 15.74
N ILE A 61 5.47 -0.29 15.11
CA ILE A 61 4.78 0.99 15.01
C ILE A 61 4.55 1.35 13.56
N GLU A 62 3.42 2.00 13.29
CA GLU A 62 3.15 2.64 12.00
C GLU A 62 3.12 4.16 12.18
N LEU A 63 3.78 4.88 11.28
CA LEU A 63 3.92 6.33 11.32
C LEU A 63 3.35 6.95 10.05
N PRO A 64 2.42 7.91 10.15
CA PRO A 64 1.97 8.66 8.99
C PRO A 64 3.12 9.49 8.43
N VAL A 65 3.34 9.39 7.12
CA VAL A 65 4.39 10.11 6.40
C VAL A 65 3.85 10.73 5.12
N MET A 66 4.27 11.96 4.85
CA MET A 66 4.11 12.60 3.56
C MET A 66 5.37 12.40 2.72
N ASN A 67 5.20 11.94 1.49
CA ASN A 67 6.29 11.77 0.54
C ASN A 67 6.84 13.12 0.06
N PRO A 68 8.10 13.19 -0.37
CA PRO A 68 8.63 14.35 -1.07
C PRO A 68 7.82 14.64 -2.34
N ALA A 69 7.81 15.90 -2.79
CA ALA A 69 7.06 16.34 -3.97
C ALA A 69 7.55 15.71 -5.29
N GLY A 70 8.79 15.21 -5.32
CA GLY A 70 9.42 14.64 -6.51
C GLY A 70 9.62 13.13 -6.41
N ARG A 71 9.80 12.51 -7.58
CA ARG A 71 10.17 11.10 -7.70
C ARG A 71 11.51 10.85 -7.02
N VAL A 72 11.62 9.76 -6.25
CA VAL A 72 12.86 9.30 -5.63
C VAL A 72 13.28 8.02 -6.32
N LEU A 73 14.38 8.06 -7.07
CA LEU A 73 14.83 6.96 -7.93
C LEU A 73 15.71 5.93 -7.22
N SER A 74 16.37 6.34 -6.14
CA SER A 74 17.17 5.45 -5.29
C SER A 74 16.53 5.40 -3.92
N ALA A 75 16.26 4.19 -3.44
CA ALA A 75 15.90 4.00 -2.04
C ALA A 75 17.02 4.58 -1.16
N GLY A 76 16.64 5.41 -0.19
CA GLY A 76 17.56 5.86 0.85
C GLY A 76 17.80 4.78 1.89
N LYS A 77 18.45 5.16 2.98
CA LYS A 77 18.64 4.33 4.16
C LYS A 77 17.96 4.94 5.37
N TRP A 78 17.45 4.07 6.24
CA TRP A 78 16.97 4.42 7.57
C TRP A 78 17.85 3.76 8.61
N THR A 79 18.33 4.56 9.56
CA THR A 79 19.16 4.13 10.68
C THR A 79 18.35 4.18 11.96
N PHE A 80 18.42 3.12 12.76
CA PHE A 80 17.75 2.97 14.04
C PHE A 80 18.81 2.88 15.13
N GLY A 81 18.78 3.82 16.08
CA GLY A 81 19.70 3.87 17.21
C GLY A 81 18.99 3.90 18.56
N THR A 82 19.51 3.13 19.52
CA THR A 82 19.09 3.19 20.94
C THR A 82 20.07 4.03 21.73
N TYR A 83 19.56 4.90 22.60
CA TYR A 83 20.35 5.88 23.35
C TYR A 83 19.86 5.92 24.79
N ASN A 84 20.79 6.10 25.72
CA ASN A 84 20.50 6.31 27.13
C ASN A 84 19.84 7.67 27.39
N ASP A 85 20.10 8.66 26.53
CA ASP A 85 19.46 9.96 26.57
C ASP A 85 19.25 10.50 25.14
N VAL A 86 18.02 10.37 24.66
CA VAL A 86 17.59 10.82 23.33
C VAL A 86 17.62 12.36 23.19
N SER A 87 17.61 13.11 24.30
CA SER A 87 17.70 14.57 24.25
C SER A 87 19.10 15.06 23.87
N GLN A 88 20.12 14.22 24.08
CA GLN A 88 21.52 14.52 23.78
C GLN A 88 22.01 13.88 22.48
N TYR A 89 21.12 13.35 21.63
CA TYR A 89 21.48 12.94 20.28
C TYR A 89 22.07 14.13 19.48
N PRO A 90 23.17 13.97 18.71
CA PRO A 90 23.93 12.73 18.47
C PRO A 90 25.17 12.55 19.36
N THR A 91 25.35 13.34 20.41
CA THR A 91 26.64 13.49 21.12
C THR A 91 26.89 12.46 22.24
N LYS A 92 25.92 11.60 22.59
CA LYS A 92 26.04 10.60 23.67
C LYS A 92 26.05 9.15 23.17
N TYR A 93 26.65 8.27 23.98
CA TYR A 93 26.88 6.86 23.70
C TYR A 93 25.58 6.08 23.40
N TYR A 94 25.57 5.42 22.24
CA TYR A 94 24.63 4.37 21.88
C TYR A 94 24.59 3.28 22.96
N ILE A 95 23.40 2.74 23.24
CA ILE A 95 23.27 1.57 24.14
C ILE A 95 23.58 0.29 23.37
N ASP A 96 23.13 0.22 22.11
CA ASP A 96 23.31 -0.93 21.23
C ASP A 96 23.90 -0.51 19.88
N ASN A 97 24.26 -1.49 19.06
CA ASN A 97 24.63 -1.24 17.67
C ASN A 97 23.43 -0.67 16.89
N GLU A 98 23.71 0.31 16.04
CA GLU A 98 22.72 0.82 15.11
C GLU A 98 22.31 -0.26 14.10
N MET A 99 21.06 -0.20 13.69
CA MET A 99 20.51 -1.04 12.63
C MET A 99 20.16 -0.17 11.42
N GLU A 100 20.52 -0.64 10.23
CA GLU A 100 20.13 -0.01 8.97
C GLU A 100 19.09 -0.87 8.24
N THR A 101 18.14 -0.22 7.59
CA THR A 101 17.23 -0.85 6.62
C THR A 101 17.15 0.03 5.37
N PRO A 102 17.05 -0.57 4.17
CA PRO A 102 16.73 0.19 2.97
C PRO A 102 15.38 0.88 3.13
N GLY A 103 15.30 2.09 2.60
CA GLY A 103 14.07 2.83 2.37
C GLY A 103 13.38 2.38 1.09
N PHE A 104 12.60 3.27 0.50
CA PHE A 104 11.80 2.98 -0.67
C PHE A 104 11.89 4.09 -1.71
N VAL A 105 11.69 3.71 -2.97
CA VAL A 105 11.57 4.65 -4.09
C VAL A 105 10.19 5.31 -4.06
N ILE A 106 10.12 6.55 -4.50
CA ILE A 106 8.86 7.28 -4.71
C ILE A 106 8.61 7.32 -6.19
N ASN A 107 7.48 6.76 -6.61
CA ASN A 107 7.04 6.73 -8.00
C ASN A 107 6.47 8.06 -8.45
N SER A 108 6.28 8.21 -9.77
CA SER A 108 5.47 9.30 -10.30
C SER A 108 4.00 9.14 -9.86
N ARG A 109 3.24 10.23 -9.82
CA ARG A 109 1.80 10.15 -9.54
C ARG A 109 1.06 9.48 -10.70
N MET A 110 0.26 8.46 -10.38
CA MET A 110 -0.71 7.84 -11.29
C MET A 110 -1.87 8.81 -11.54
N GLN A 111 -2.44 8.81 -12.75
CA GLN A 111 -3.45 9.80 -13.11
C GLN A 111 -4.75 9.62 -12.32
N ASN A 112 -5.21 8.38 -12.20
CA ASN A 112 -6.35 8.01 -11.35
C ASN A 112 -6.20 6.57 -10.85
N ALA A 113 -6.69 6.29 -9.65
CA ALA A 113 -7.01 4.93 -9.21
C ALA A 113 -8.03 4.95 -8.07
N GLY A 114 -8.83 3.89 -7.97
CA GLY A 114 -9.80 3.77 -6.90
C GLY A 114 -10.65 2.52 -7.01
N PHE A 115 -11.73 2.48 -6.22
CA PHE A 115 -12.79 1.51 -6.41
C PHE A 115 -13.68 1.93 -7.57
N TYR A 116 -14.02 0.99 -8.45
CA TYR A 116 -15.09 1.21 -9.41
C TYR A 116 -16.45 1.11 -8.69
N GLY A 117 -17.30 2.11 -8.86
CA GLY A 117 -18.65 2.11 -8.31
C GLY A 117 -19.54 1.09 -9.02
N ILE A 118 -20.18 0.19 -8.26
CA ILE A 118 -21.10 -0.82 -8.80
C ILE A 118 -22.50 -0.69 -8.21
N SER A 119 -23.51 -1.01 -9.02
CA SER A 119 -24.92 -1.02 -8.61
C SER A 119 -25.23 -2.14 -7.60
N ALA A 120 -26.39 -2.09 -6.95
CA ALA A 120 -26.81 -3.14 -6.02
C ALA A 120 -26.94 -4.50 -6.71
N GLU A 121 -27.44 -4.53 -7.94
CA GLU A 121 -27.56 -5.72 -8.77
C GLU A 121 -26.18 -6.27 -9.10
N GLN A 122 -25.25 -5.40 -9.49
CA GLN A 122 -23.87 -5.80 -9.75
C GLN A 122 -23.19 -6.35 -8.49
N LYS A 123 -23.43 -5.79 -7.29
CA LYS A 123 -22.90 -6.35 -6.04
C LYS A 123 -23.31 -7.81 -5.85
N VAL A 124 -24.58 -8.12 -6.10
CA VAL A 124 -25.10 -9.49 -5.99
C VAL A 124 -24.44 -10.40 -7.03
N ILE A 125 -24.38 -9.98 -8.29
CA ILE A 125 -23.83 -10.79 -9.40
C ILE A 125 -22.33 -11.01 -9.25
N THR A 126 -21.59 -10.01 -8.76
CA THR A 126 -20.14 -10.11 -8.53
C THR A 126 -19.80 -10.82 -7.22
N GLU A 127 -20.79 -11.21 -6.42
CA GLU A 127 -20.59 -11.77 -5.08
C GLU A 127 -19.76 -10.84 -4.19
N ARG A 128 -20.08 -9.53 -4.21
CA ARG A 128 -19.46 -8.56 -3.31
C ARG A 128 -20.08 -8.72 -1.92
N GLU A 129 -19.23 -8.94 -0.93
CA GLU A 129 -19.62 -9.22 0.44
C GLU A 129 -18.73 -8.41 1.39
N ASP A 130 -19.25 -7.29 1.89
CA ASP A 130 -18.48 -6.34 2.69
C ASP A 130 -18.42 -6.72 4.19
N ARG A 131 -19.03 -7.84 4.60
CA ARG A 131 -19.06 -8.30 6.01
C ARG A 131 -17.69 -8.77 6.54
N PRO A 132 -17.45 -8.70 7.87
CA PRO A 132 -16.20 -9.13 8.49
C PRO A 132 -15.85 -10.60 8.27
N GLY A 133 -14.61 -10.89 7.88
CA GLY A 133 -14.09 -12.25 7.71
C GLY A 133 -14.60 -13.03 6.48
N TYR A 134 -15.45 -12.42 5.65
CA TYR A 134 -15.94 -13.05 4.43
C TYR A 134 -15.01 -12.80 3.25
N LEU A 135 -15.03 -13.74 2.29
CA LEU A 135 -14.48 -13.52 0.96
C LEU A 135 -15.30 -12.46 0.24
N ASN A 136 -14.59 -11.55 -0.42
CA ASN A 136 -15.14 -10.41 -1.10
C ASN A 136 -14.54 -10.28 -2.51
N ASN A 137 -15.29 -9.70 -3.44
CA ASN A 137 -14.86 -9.42 -4.80
C ASN A 137 -14.91 -7.91 -5.03
N LEU A 138 -13.74 -7.31 -5.19
CA LEU A 138 -13.57 -5.87 -5.31
C LEU A 138 -13.17 -5.51 -6.73
N ILE A 139 -13.78 -4.44 -7.27
CA ILE A 139 -13.44 -3.90 -8.58
C ILE A 139 -12.63 -2.62 -8.39
N PHE A 140 -11.44 -2.62 -8.94
CA PHE A 140 -10.54 -1.48 -8.95
C PHE A 140 -10.48 -0.90 -10.35
N GLU A 141 -10.33 0.41 -10.41
CA GLU A 141 -10.07 1.17 -11.62
C GLU A 141 -8.75 1.91 -11.53
N PHE A 142 -8.13 2.18 -12.67
CA PHE A 142 -6.93 2.98 -12.76
C PHE A 142 -6.74 3.60 -14.15
N GLU A 143 -5.99 4.68 -14.18
CA GLU A 143 -5.57 5.38 -15.39
C GLU A 143 -4.10 5.77 -15.26
N LEU A 144 -3.31 5.40 -16.26
CA LEU A 144 -1.86 5.63 -16.28
C LEU A 144 -1.54 6.91 -17.03
N LYS A 145 -0.54 7.64 -16.54
CA LYS A 145 0.03 8.80 -17.22
C LYS A 145 0.95 8.37 -18.37
N ASN A 146 1.73 7.31 -18.16
CA ASN A 146 2.71 6.81 -19.12
C ASN A 146 2.34 5.40 -19.59
N ARG A 147 2.55 5.16 -20.88
CA ARG A 147 2.30 3.86 -21.50
C ARG A 147 3.36 2.86 -21.03
N PRO A 148 2.98 1.67 -20.54
CA PRO A 148 3.94 0.60 -20.28
C PRO A 148 4.59 0.12 -21.59
N THR A 149 5.92 -0.03 -21.58
CA THR A 149 6.71 -0.44 -22.76
C THR A 149 7.23 -1.88 -22.67
N GLU A 150 6.98 -2.55 -21.55
CA GLU A 150 7.44 -3.90 -21.24
C GLU A 150 6.49 -4.55 -20.23
N THR A 151 6.60 -5.86 -20.05
CA THR A 151 5.90 -6.59 -19.00
C THR A 151 6.35 -6.08 -17.63
N LYS A 152 5.41 -5.74 -16.76
CA LYS A 152 5.68 -5.22 -15.42
C LYS A 152 4.68 -5.75 -14.40
N ASP A 153 5.08 -5.70 -13.14
CA ASP A 153 4.21 -6.00 -12.03
C ASP A 153 3.41 -4.77 -11.60
N MET A 154 2.11 -4.97 -11.45
CA MET A 154 1.19 -4.09 -10.75
C MET A 154 1.05 -4.59 -9.31
N ILE A 155 1.20 -3.68 -8.36
CA ILE A 155 1.10 -3.99 -6.93
C ILE A 155 -0.12 -3.28 -6.38
N LEU A 156 -1.09 -4.05 -5.92
CA LEU A 156 -2.25 -3.58 -5.15
C LEU A 156 -1.97 -3.87 -3.67
N LYS A 157 -1.96 -2.83 -2.83
CA LYS A 157 -1.83 -2.98 -1.38
C LYS A 157 -3.14 -2.64 -0.70
N ALA A 158 -3.63 -3.58 0.08
CA ALA A 158 -4.80 -3.45 0.92
C ALA A 158 -4.42 -2.91 2.32
N PRO A 159 -5.39 -2.36 3.07
CA PRO A 159 -5.26 -2.11 4.50
C PRO A 159 -4.90 -3.37 5.28
N HIS A 160 -4.43 -3.21 6.52
CA HIS A 160 -4.14 -4.34 7.40
C HIS A 160 -5.33 -5.27 7.60
N GLY A 161 -5.05 -6.58 7.65
CA GLY A 161 -6.04 -7.62 7.91
C GLY A 161 -6.83 -8.08 6.68
N PHE A 162 -6.78 -7.36 5.56
CA PHE A 162 -7.19 -7.93 4.28
C PHE A 162 -6.16 -8.97 3.83
N VAL A 163 -6.64 -10.06 3.21
CA VAL A 163 -5.78 -11.14 2.74
C VAL A 163 -6.13 -11.53 1.31
N PHE A 164 -5.16 -11.41 0.41
CA PHE A 164 -5.22 -11.96 -0.93
C PHE A 164 -4.79 -13.42 -0.93
N GLU A 165 -5.40 -14.21 -1.81
CA GLU A 165 -5.03 -15.61 -2.01
C GLU A 165 -3.66 -15.73 -2.69
N ASP A 166 -2.85 -16.71 -2.27
CA ASP A 166 -1.50 -16.97 -2.81
C ASP A 166 -1.50 -17.05 -4.34
N ASP A 167 -2.45 -17.78 -4.93
CA ASP A 167 -2.79 -17.71 -6.35
C ASP A 167 -4.07 -16.88 -6.53
N CYS A 168 -3.88 -15.58 -6.75
CA CYS A 168 -4.99 -14.66 -7.00
C CYS A 168 -5.41 -14.59 -8.47
N LEU A 169 -4.74 -15.35 -9.37
CA LEU A 169 -5.19 -15.48 -10.76
C LEU A 169 -6.26 -16.58 -10.82
N GLY A 170 -6.01 -17.69 -10.10
CA GLY A 170 -6.87 -18.86 -10.06
C GLY A 170 -6.80 -19.70 -11.34
N PRO A 171 -7.47 -20.87 -11.34
CA PRO A 171 -7.49 -21.74 -12.50
C PRO A 171 -8.17 -21.04 -13.70
N TYR A 172 -7.75 -21.37 -14.92
CA TYR A 172 -8.28 -20.77 -16.15
C TYR A 172 -9.82 -20.89 -16.27
N GLU A 173 -10.41 -21.94 -15.71
CA GLU A 173 -11.85 -22.19 -15.72
C GLU A 173 -12.63 -21.30 -14.74
N SER A 174 -11.98 -20.81 -13.68
CA SER A 174 -12.61 -19.93 -12.69
C SER A 174 -11.59 -18.91 -12.15
N PRO A 175 -11.13 -17.97 -13.01
CA PRO A 175 -10.12 -17.02 -12.59
C PRO A 175 -10.67 -16.08 -11.53
N ARG A 176 -9.88 -15.81 -10.50
CA ARG A 176 -10.19 -14.95 -9.35
C ARG A 176 -9.89 -13.49 -9.65
N LEU A 177 -8.92 -13.25 -10.55
CA LEU A 177 -8.67 -11.97 -11.19
C LEU A 177 -9.41 -11.91 -12.53
N LYS A 178 -10.34 -10.97 -12.69
CA LYS A 178 -11.10 -10.77 -13.93
C LYS A 178 -10.77 -9.41 -14.54
N THR A 179 -10.45 -9.42 -15.83
CA THR A 179 -10.24 -8.20 -16.64
C THR A 179 -11.09 -8.17 -17.91
N SER A 180 -11.75 -9.29 -18.23
CA SER A 180 -12.55 -9.42 -19.46
C SER A 180 -13.86 -8.66 -19.35
N ARG A 181 -14.28 -8.08 -20.47
CA ARG A 181 -15.57 -7.41 -20.65
C ARG A 181 -16.75 -8.24 -20.15
N ASP A 182 -16.72 -9.54 -20.36
CA ASP A 182 -17.85 -10.44 -20.09
C ASP A 182 -17.88 -10.99 -18.66
N THR A 183 -16.83 -10.76 -17.85
CA THR A 183 -16.73 -11.34 -16.51
C THR A 183 -16.38 -10.33 -15.41
N LEU A 184 -15.93 -9.12 -15.78
CA LEU A 184 -15.54 -8.08 -14.82
C LEU A 184 -16.69 -7.73 -13.86
N PHE A 185 -17.88 -7.46 -14.39
CA PHE A 185 -19.07 -7.06 -13.62
C PHE A 185 -20.03 -8.22 -13.30
N GLY A 186 -19.57 -9.46 -13.47
CA GLY A 186 -20.41 -10.64 -13.42
C GLY A 186 -20.32 -11.44 -14.72
N ASP A 187 -20.72 -12.70 -14.71
CA ASP A 187 -20.68 -13.52 -15.91
C ASP A 187 -21.74 -13.08 -16.92
N ASN A 188 -21.35 -13.01 -18.20
CA ASN A 188 -22.18 -12.60 -19.33
C ASN A 188 -22.69 -11.16 -19.26
N THR A 189 -21.99 -10.26 -18.57
CA THR A 189 -22.40 -8.85 -18.44
C THR A 189 -21.86 -7.93 -19.53
N GLY A 190 -21.18 -8.45 -20.56
CA GLY A 190 -20.49 -7.64 -21.56
C GLY A 190 -21.40 -6.71 -22.38
N GLY A 191 -22.69 -7.05 -22.50
CA GLY A 191 -23.69 -6.18 -23.12
C GLY A 191 -23.88 -4.83 -22.43
N ASN A 192 -23.60 -4.77 -21.12
CA ASN A 192 -23.75 -3.57 -20.28
C ASN A 192 -22.41 -2.88 -19.99
N TRP A 193 -21.40 -3.12 -20.82
CA TRP A 193 -20.09 -2.47 -20.65
C TRP A 193 -20.25 -0.95 -20.71
N PRO A 194 -19.68 -0.20 -19.75
CA PRO A 194 -19.78 1.27 -19.71
C PRO A 194 -18.87 1.89 -20.79
N ALA A 195 -19.33 1.84 -22.04
CA ALA A 195 -18.59 2.32 -23.20
C ALA A 195 -18.31 3.82 -23.09
N GLY A 196 -17.06 4.20 -23.33
CA GLY A 196 -16.59 5.58 -23.17
C GLY A 196 -16.09 5.94 -21.77
N ASP A 197 -16.44 5.14 -20.74
CA ASP A 197 -15.90 5.28 -19.39
C ASP A 197 -14.73 4.32 -19.15
N LEU A 198 -14.89 3.03 -19.51
CA LEU A 198 -13.83 2.03 -19.38
C LEU A 198 -13.34 1.50 -20.73
N GLU A 199 -12.03 1.37 -20.84
CA GLU A 199 -11.34 0.70 -21.94
C GLU A 199 -11.29 -0.81 -21.68
N VAL A 200 -11.54 -1.60 -22.74
CA VAL A 200 -11.49 -3.06 -22.63
C VAL A 200 -10.02 -3.48 -22.64
N TRP A 201 -9.63 -4.36 -21.71
CA TRP A 201 -8.31 -4.96 -21.74
C TRP A 201 -8.12 -5.72 -23.05
N ASN A 202 -7.07 -5.39 -23.79
CA ASN A 202 -6.76 -6.17 -24.98
C ASN A 202 -6.27 -7.58 -24.55
N ARG A 203 -6.46 -8.59 -25.41
CA ARG A 203 -6.09 -9.97 -25.07
C ARG A 203 -4.59 -10.15 -24.81
N MET A 204 -3.75 -9.29 -25.40
CA MET A 204 -2.29 -9.33 -25.23
C MET A 204 -1.82 -8.66 -23.94
N SER A 205 -2.66 -7.85 -23.29
CA SER A 205 -2.39 -7.17 -22.02
C SER A 205 -3.08 -7.86 -20.84
N ALA A 206 -3.72 -9.00 -21.05
CA ALA A 206 -4.35 -9.76 -19.98
C ALA A 206 -3.31 -10.23 -18.95
N PRO A 207 -3.61 -10.21 -17.64
CA PRO A 207 -2.68 -10.65 -16.60
C PRO A 207 -2.15 -12.07 -16.85
N LEU A 208 -0.84 -12.25 -16.71
CA LEU A 208 -0.16 -13.54 -16.90
C LEU A 208 0.00 -14.32 -15.60
N ALA A 209 0.11 -13.61 -14.48
CA ALA A 209 0.26 -14.17 -13.15
C ALA A 209 -0.34 -13.22 -12.11
N CYS A 210 -0.75 -13.76 -10.97
CA CYS A 210 -1.15 -12.98 -9.81
C CYS A 210 -0.76 -13.76 -8.56
N LYS A 211 0.05 -13.14 -7.70
CA LYS A 211 0.46 -13.69 -6.42
C LYS A 211 -0.04 -12.80 -5.28
N GLY A 212 -0.81 -13.38 -4.37
CA GLY A 212 -1.14 -12.75 -3.09
C GLY A 212 -0.07 -13.03 -2.04
N GLU A 213 0.22 -12.04 -1.20
CA GLU A 213 1.09 -12.16 -0.04
C GLU A 213 0.53 -11.31 1.10
N GLY A 214 -0.35 -11.92 1.91
CA GLY A 214 -1.10 -11.19 2.92
C GLY A 214 -1.92 -10.08 2.30
N ARG A 215 -1.63 -8.83 2.67
CA ARG A 215 -2.37 -7.64 2.19
C ARG A 215 -1.90 -7.11 0.83
N ASP A 216 -0.87 -7.71 0.23
CA ASP A 216 -0.32 -7.25 -1.04
C ASP A 216 -0.67 -8.26 -2.15
N ALA A 217 -1.12 -7.78 -3.31
CA ALA A 217 -1.30 -8.57 -4.52
C ALA A 217 -0.37 -8.06 -5.62
N THR A 218 0.44 -8.96 -6.17
CA THR A 218 1.35 -8.68 -7.28
C THR A 218 0.80 -9.31 -8.55
N ILE A 219 0.42 -8.49 -9.52
CA ILE A 219 -0.20 -8.89 -10.79
C ILE A 219 0.78 -8.62 -11.92
N THR A 220 1.24 -9.66 -12.62
CA THR A 220 2.15 -9.51 -13.76
C THR A 220 1.34 -9.21 -15.02
N ILE A 221 1.54 -8.01 -15.56
CA ILE A 221 0.80 -7.49 -16.72
C ILE A 221 1.75 -7.35 -17.91
N PRO A 222 1.48 -8.02 -19.05
CA PRO A 222 2.25 -7.87 -20.27
C PRO A 222 2.05 -6.51 -20.94
N ILE A 223 2.88 -6.19 -21.92
CA ILE A 223 2.72 -4.97 -22.71
C ILE A 223 1.33 -4.91 -23.38
N GLY A 224 0.72 -3.73 -23.42
CA GLY A 224 -0.46 -3.49 -24.24
C GLY A 224 -1.47 -2.50 -23.66
N LEU A 225 -1.41 -2.20 -22.36
CA LEU A 225 -2.19 -1.11 -21.80
C LEU A 225 -1.72 0.24 -22.38
N GLU A 226 -2.67 1.15 -22.59
CA GLU A 226 -2.41 2.51 -23.08
C GLU A 226 -2.45 3.52 -21.92
N ASN A 227 -1.83 4.67 -22.11
CA ASN A 227 -1.96 5.79 -21.18
C ASN A 227 -3.22 6.61 -21.46
N ALA A 228 -3.68 7.39 -20.49
CA ALA A 228 -4.90 8.19 -20.57
C ALA A 228 -6.16 7.38 -20.91
N LYS A 229 -6.14 6.08 -20.56
CA LYS A 229 -7.25 5.14 -20.67
C LYS A 229 -7.56 4.59 -19.28
N ARG A 230 -8.85 4.58 -18.93
CA ARG A 230 -9.33 4.04 -17.66
C ARG A 230 -9.59 2.55 -17.83
N TYR A 231 -8.85 1.74 -17.11
CA TYR A 231 -9.01 0.29 -17.07
C TYR A 231 -9.57 -0.13 -15.72
N ALA A 232 -10.20 -1.30 -15.66
CA ALA A 232 -10.67 -1.88 -14.42
C ALA A 232 -10.38 -3.38 -14.34
N PHE A 233 -10.20 -3.88 -13.13
CA PHE A 233 -10.06 -5.30 -12.85
C PHE A 233 -10.79 -5.67 -11.57
N ARG A 234 -11.31 -6.89 -11.49
CA ARG A 234 -11.91 -7.45 -10.29
C ARG A 234 -10.97 -8.47 -9.69
N ILE A 235 -10.74 -8.40 -8.39
CA ILE A 235 -9.92 -9.36 -7.65
C ILE A 235 -10.64 -9.80 -6.38
N ARG A 236 -10.44 -11.06 -6.00
CA ARG A 236 -10.96 -11.62 -4.76
C ARG A 236 -10.01 -11.33 -3.59
N VAL A 237 -10.58 -11.02 -2.44
CA VAL A 237 -9.85 -10.72 -1.19
C VAL A 237 -10.67 -11.18 0.01
N THR A 238 -10.04 -11.57 1.11
CA THR A 238 -10.71 -11.81 2.39
C THR A 238 -10.74 -10.53 3.21
N ASN A 239 -11.91 -10.14 3.71
CA ASN A 239 -12.05 -8.98 4.57
C ASN A 239 -11.45 -9.22 5.97
N PRO A 240 -10.92 -8.18 6.64
CA PRO A 240 -10.55 -8.28 8.05
C PRO A 240 -11.78 -8.51 8.95
N LEU A 241 -11.55 -8.88 10.21
CA LEU A 241 -12.62 -8.99 11.21
C LEU A 241 -13.10 -7.62 11.74
N ASN A 242 -12.30 -6.58 11.57
CA ASN A 242 -12.62 -5.21 11.97
C ASN A 242 -12.11 -4.24 10.91
N SER A 243 -12.83 -3.13 10.72
CA SER A 243 -12.37 -2.02 9.90
C SER A 243 -11.00 -1.51 10.37
N PRO A 244 -9.96 -1.52 9.53
CA PRO A 244 -8.63 -1.06 9.92
C PRO A 244 -8.62 0.43 10.23
N GLN A 245 -7.84 0.86 11.22
CA GLN A 245 -7.74 2.28 11.56
C GLN A 245 -7.27 3.11 10.36
N TRP A 246 -6.29 2.61 9.60
CA TRP A 246 -5.88 3.16 8.32
C TRP A 246 -6.45 2.34 7.17
N ASN A 247 -7.73 2.59 6.89
CA ASN A 247 -8.46 1.93 5.82
C ASN A 247 -8.17 2.58 4.46
N LYS A 248 -6.90 2.55 4.03
CA LYS A 248 -6.45 3.11 2.75
C LYS A 248 -5.85 2.04 1.85
N TRP A 249 -6.21 2.10 0.57
CA TRP A 249 -5.70 1.23 -0.48
C TRP A 249 -4.74 2.03 -1.36
N THR A 250 -3.77 1.34 -1.96
CA THR A 250 -2.85 1.95 -2.94
C THR A 250 -2.64 1.01 -4.11
N LEU A 251 -2.50 1.58 -5.31
CA LEU A 251 -2.13 0.85 -6.51
C LEU A 251 -0.83 1.44 -7.07
N SER A 252 0.10 0.57 -7.45
CA SER A 252 1.33 0.98 -8.13
C SER A 252 1.54 0.14 -9.38
N TYR A 253 1.86 0.79 -10.50
CA TYR A 253 2.16 0.12 -11.76
C TYR A 253 2.96 1.05 -12.67
N ASN A 254 3.87 0.50 -13.48
CA ASN A 254 4.67 1.25 -14.45
C ASN A 254 5.44 2.47 -13.85
N SER A 255 6.02 2.31 -12.66
CA SER A 255 6.68 3.42 -11.92
C SER A 255 5.75 4.60 -11.60
N GLU A 256 4.44 4.32 -11.54
CA GLU A 256 3.41 5.24 -11.08
C GLU A 256 2.73 4.66 -9.84
N SER A 257 2.35 5.52 -8.90
CA SER A 257 1.58 5.15 -7.72
C SER A 257 0.38 6.07 -7.57
N SER A 258 -0.76 5.50 -7.17
CA SER A 258 -1.97 6.26 -6.87
C SER A 258 -1.80 7.08 -5.59
N ASP A 259 -2.60 8.13 -5.45
CA ASP A 259 -2.88 8.65 -4.12
C ASP A 259 -3.59 7.53 -3.31
N PRO A 260 -3.39 7.44 -1.98
CA PRO A 260 -4.13 6.48 -1.17
C PRO A 260 -5.63 6.77 -1.22
N PHE A 261 -6.42 5.78 -1.62
CA PHE A 261 -7.88 5.92 -1.72
C PHE A 261 -8.59 5.19 -0.58
N GLN A 262 -9.75 5.74 -0.19
CA GLN A 262 -10.50 5.28 0.97
C GLN A 262 -11.13 3.90 0.73
N GLY A 263 -10.93 3.00 1.68
CA GLY A 263 -11.63 1.72 1.75
C GLY A 263 -13.09 1.85 2.19
N PHE A 264 -13.77 0.72 2.30
CA PHE A 264 -15.14 0.62 2.79
C PHE A 264 -15.15 0.10 4.24
N ASN A 265 -16.23 0.39 4.96
CA ASN A 265 -16.39 -0.12 6.32
C ASN A 265 -16.80 -1.59 6.27
N ILE A 266 -16.12 -2.36 7.12
CA ILE A 266 -16.37 -3.75 7.46
C ILE A 266 -17.18 -3.79 8.76
#